data_AF-A0A2I1HXD8-F1
#
_entry.id   AF-A0A2I1HXD8-F1
#
_cell.length_a   1.000
_cell.length_b   1.000
_cell.length_c   1.000
_cell.angle_alpha   90.00
_cell.angle_beta   90.00
_cell.angle_gamma   90.00
#
_symmetry.space_group_name_H-M   'P 1'
#
loop_
_entity.id
_entity.type
_entity.pdbx_description
1 polymer ?
#
loop_
_entity_poly.entity_id
_entity_poly.type
_entity_poly.pdbx_seq_one_letter_code
_entity_poly.pdbx_strand_id
1 'polypeptide(L)'
;MSKYRSACISHHNRLVLYITPKNEILPNDNNQRNSKNFHADLLHRRWASKRIYSHFSQRLGISFDTKYHAYGLNNVVKKGNDFIYGKVYFNFKHRHSTSLRTEKRQRA
;
A
#
# COMPACT_ATOMS: atom_id res chain seq x y z
N MET A 1 4.05 16.62 -2.76
CA MET A 1 3.65 15.59 -3.75
C MET A 1 2.18 15.79 -4.11
N SER A 2 1.79 15.70 -5.39
CA SER A 2 0.39 15.91 -5.82
C SER A 2 -0.50 14.68 -5.56
N LYS A 3 -1.82 14.87 -5.51
CA LYS A 3 -2.92 13.93 -5.17
C LYS A 3 -2.88 12.52 -5.82
N TYR A 4 -2.06 12.30 -6.85
CA TYR A 4 -1.94 11.02 -7.58
C TYR A 4 -0.50 10.56 -7.81
N ARG A 5 0.48 11.10 -7.06
CA ARG A 5 1.89 10.70 -7.17
C ARG A 5 2.35 10.09 -5.86
N SER A 6 2.47 8.77 -5.83
CA SER A 6 3.22 8.05 -4.80
C SER A 6 4.62 7.77 -5.34
N ALA A 7 5.66 7.91 -4.50
CA ALA A 7 7.02 7.63 -4.91
C ALA A 7 7.16 6.13 -5.24
N CYS A 8 7.93 5.79 -6.27
CA CYS A 8 8.28 4.40 -6.55
C CYS A 8 9.16 3.87 -5.40
N ILE A 9 9.15 2.57 -5.14
CA ILE A 9 9.93 1.96 -4.05
C ILE A 9 11.44 2.26 -4.18
N SER A 10 11.94 2.38 -5.41
CA SER A 10 13.31 2.81 -5.74
C SER A 10 13.62 4.27 -5.37
N HIS A 11 12.60 5.12 -5.32
CA HIS A 11 12.71 6.51 -4.88
C HIS A 11 12.45 6.66 -3.38
N HIS A 12 12.04 5.60 -2.68
CA HIS A 12 11.74 5.68 -1.25
C HIS A 12 13.01 5.93 -0.42
N ASN A 13 14.16 5.34 -0.82
CA ASN A 13 15.46 5.58 -0.18
C ASN A 13 15.97 7.02 -0.34
N ARG A 14 15.50 7.75 -1.36
CA ARG A 14 15.86 9.15 -1.61
C ARG A 14 14.81 10.15 -1.11
N LEU A 15 13.70 9.66 -0.57
CA LEU A 15 12.85 10.48 0.28
C LEU A 15 13.58 10.59 1.62
N VAL A 16 14.57 11.50 1.68
CA VAL A 16 14.91 12.16 2.94
C VAL A 16 13.57 12.58 3.50
N LEU A 17 13.15 11.88 4.55
CA LEU A 17 11.96 12.18 5.29
C LEU A 17 12.13 13.62 5.73
N TYR A 18 11.51 14.56 5.03
CA TYR A 18 11.16 15.87 5.58
C TYR A 18 10.09 15.62 6.66
N ILE A 19 10.41 14.79 7.65
CA ILE A 19 9.87 14.91 8.98
C ILE A 19 10.62 16.12 9.52
N THR A 20 10.17 17.31 9.15
CA THR A 20 10.42 18.48 9.97
C THR A 20 9.93 18.07 11.37
N PRO A 21 10.78 18.03 12.41
CA PRO A 21 10.26 17.85 13.75
C PRO A 21 9.40 19.08 14.02
N LYS A 22 8.09 18.95 13.83
CA LYS A 22 7.16 19.91 14.39
C LYS A 22 7.33 19.76 15.89
N ASN A 23 7.97 20.75 16.50
CA ASN A 23 7.86 21.04 17.93
C ASN A 23 6.42 21.46 18.24
N GLU A 24 5.47 20.59 17.94
CA GLU A 24 4.11 20.66 18.42
C GLU A 24 4.10 19.70 19.60
N ILE A 25 4.04 20.27 20.81
CA ILE A 25 3.64 19.55 22.01
C ILE A 25 2.27 18.95 21.65
N LEU A 26 2.27 17.72 21.17
CA LEU A 26 1.03 16.97 20.96
C LEU A 26 0.40 16.85 22.35
N PRO A 27 -0.87 17.27 22.54
CA PRO A 27 -1.55 16.95 23.77
C PRO A 27 -1.46 15.43 23.91
N ASN A 28 -0.98 14.98 25.08
CA ASN A 28 -0.90 13.58 25.43
C ASN A 28 -2.33 13.04 25.50
N ASP A 29 -2.90 12.75 24.33
CA ASP A 29 -4.19 12.11 24.19
C ASP A 29 -3.94 10.65 24.55
N ASN A 30 -4.21 10.35 25.82
CA ASN A 30 -4.15 9.01 26.40
C ASN A 30 -5.09 8.00 25.69
N ASN A 31 -5.78 8.42 24.62
CA ASN A 31 -6.42 7.56 23.61
C ASN A 31 -5.45 7.05 22.53
N GLN A 32 -4.19 6.76 22.86
CA GLN A 32 -3.31 5.98 21.99
C GLN A 32 -3.82 4.54 21.92
N ARG A 33 -4.90 4.32 21.15
CA ARG A 33 -5.32 3.02 20.68
C ARG A 33 -4.09 2.40 20.02
N ASN A 34 -3.48 1.41 20.67
CA ASN A 34 -2.17 0.86 20.34
C ASN A 34 -2.07 0.67 18.81
N SER A 35 -1.22 1.47 18.17
CA SER A 35 -1.23 1.64 16.70
C SER A 35 -1.02 0.31 15.97
N LYS A 36 -0.28 -0.60 16.61
CA LYS A 36 -0.08 -1.98 16.15
C LYS A 36 -1.37 -2.81 16.19
N ASN A 37 -2.11 -2.76 17.28
CA ASN A 37 -3.37 -3.51 17.42
C ASN A 37 -4.43 -3.00 16.44
N PHE A 38 -4.57 -1.68 16.32
CA PHE A 38 -5.49 -1.09 15.33
C PHE A 38 -5.12 -1.51 13.90
N HIS A 39 -3.82 -1.51 13.56
CA HIS A 39 -3.36 -1.97 12.26
C HIS A 39 -3.65 -3.46 12.01
N ALA A 40 -3.39 -4.31 13.00
CA ALA A 40 -3.66 -5.75 12.93
C ALA A 40 -5.17 -6.03 12.73
N ASP A 41 -6.03 -5.36 13.50
CA ASP A 41 -7.49 -5.47 13.37
C ASP A 41 -7.97 -5.06 11.98
N LEU A 42 -7.43 -3.97 11.44
CA LEU A 42 -7.77 -3.50 10.09
C LEU A 42 -7.38 -4.54 9.03
N LEU A 43 -6.20 -5.14 9.14
CA LEU A 43 -5.75 -6.20 8.23
C LEU A 43 -6.63 -7.44 8.33
N HIS A 44 -6.98 -7.86 9.55
CA HIS A 44 -7.88 -8.98 9.78
C HIS A 44 -9.24 -8.74 9.13
N ARG A 45 -9.87 -7.59 9.38
CA ARG A 45 -11.17 -7.22 8.78
C ARG A 45 -11.11 -7.21 7.26
N ARG A 46 -10.03 -6.66 6.68
CA ARG A 46 -9.84 -6.65 5.22
C ARG A 46 -9.71 -8.06 4.65
N TRP A 47 -8.94 -8.93 5.28
CA TRP A 47 -8.84 -10.33 4.88
C TRP A 47 -10.17 -11.07 5.04
N ALA A 48 -10.83 -10.94 6.19
CA ALA A 48 -12.09 -11.61 6.50
C ALA A 48 -13.22 -11.20 5.54
N SER A 49 -13.24 -9.93 5.12
CA SER A 49 -14.21 -9.45 4.12
C SER A 49 -14.06 -10.10 2.74
N LYS A 50 -12.91 -10.71 2.45
CA LYS A 50 -12.54 -11.29 1.14
C LYS A 50 -12.71 -10.32 -0.04
N ARG A 51 -12.82 -9.01 0.23
CA ARG A 51 -13.09 -7.99 -0.78
C ARG A 51 -11.90 -7.83 -1.72
N ILE A 52 -12.22 -7.84 -3.01
CA ILE A 52 -11.26 -7.56 -4.08
C ILE A 52 -11.39 -6.07 -4.45
N TYR A 53 -10.25 -5.41 -4.59
CA TYR A 53 -10.17 -4.03 -5.04
C TYR A 53 -9.43 -3.96 -6.37
N SER A 54 -10.09 -3.40 -7.38
CA SER A 54 -9.49 -3.13 -8.68
C SER A 54 -8.82 -1.75 -8.68
N HIS A 55 -7.63 -1.69 -9.26
CA HIS A 55 -6.80 -0.51 -9.32
C HIS A 55 -6.37 -0.24 -10.75
N PHE A 56 -6.08 1.03 -11.05
CA PHE A 56 -5.49 1.46 -12.29
C PHE A 56 -4.28 2.36 -12.04
N SER A 57 -3.12 1.97 -12.56
CA SER A 57 -1.90 2.78 -12.51
C SER A 57 -1.84 3.70 -13.72
N GLN A 58 -2.14 4.99 -13.50
CA GLN A 58 -1.97 6.02 -14.54
C GLN A 58 -0.51 6.20 -14.96
N ARG A 59 0.45 5.79 -14.14
CA ARG A 59 1.88 5.87 -14.49
C ARG A 59 2.30 4.75 -15.44
N LEU A 60 1.85 3.52 -15.16
CA LEU A 60 2.30 2.32 -15.88
C LEU A 60 1.33 1.90 -16.99
N GLY A 61 0.10 2.42 -17.00
CA GLY A 61 -0.91 1.96 -17.95
C GLY A 61 -1.29 0.49 -17.71
N ILE A 62 -1.36 0.09 -16.44
CA ILE A 62 -1.78 -1.26 -16.05
C ILE A 62 -2.93 -1.19 -15.06
N SER A 63 -3.92 -2.06 -15.23
CA SER A 63 -4.90 -2.38 -14.19
C SER A 63 -4.53 -3.67 -13.49
N PHE A 64 -4.83 -3.76 -12.21
CA PHE A 64 -4.61 -4.96 -11.41
C PHE A 64 -5.61 -5.01 -10.26
N ASP A 65 -5.86 -6.22 -9.78
CA ASP A 65 -6.70 -6.47 -8.61
C ASP A 65 -5.84 -6.73 -7.39
N THR A 66 -6.39 -6.41 -6.23
CA THR A 66 -5.73 -6.65 -4.95
C THR A 66 -6.70 -7.27 -3.95
N LYS A 67 -6.15 -8.17 -3.12
CA LYS A 67 -6.86 -8.76 -1.99
C LYS A 67 -5.89 -8.99 -0.84
N TYR A 68 -6.42 -9.16 0.36
CA TYR A 68 -5.63 -9.59 1.50
C TYR A 68 -5.68 -11.12 1.62
N HIS A 69 -4.53 -11.72 1.91
CA HIS A 69 -4.34 -13.15 2.11
C HIS A 69 -3.71 -13.39 3.48
N ALA A 70 -4.21 -14.40 4.19
CA ALA A 70 -3.62 -14.87 5.43
C ALA A 70 -2.55 -15.91 5.10
N TYR A 71 -1.32 -15.68 5.53
CA TYR A 71 -0.24 -16.64 5.37
C TYR A 71 -0.43 -17.82 6.32
N GLY A 72 -0.15 -19.03 5.84
CA GLY A 72 -0.14 -20.22 6.69
C GLY A 72 0.96 -20.17 7.76
N LEU A 73 0.76 -20.92 8.85
CA LEU A 73 1.65 -20.96 10.02
C LEU A 73 3.12 -21.20 9.66
N ASN A 74 3.37 -22.04 8.65
CA ASN A 74 4.73 -22.31 8.15
C ASN A 74 5.45 -21.07 7.60
N ASN A 75 4.75 -20.13 6.97
CA ASN A 75 5.38 -18.90 6.48
C ASN A 75 5.69 -17.91 7.61
N VAL A 76 4.88 -17.90 8.67
CA VAL A 76 5.11 -17.03 9.82
C VAL A 76 6.27 -17.58 10.66
N VAL A 77 6.20 -18.87 11.01
CA VAL A 77 7.16 -19.53 11.92
C VAL A 77 8.48 -19.88 11.24
N LYS A 78 8.47 -20.43 10.01
CA LYS A 78 9.70 -20.93 9.36
C LYS A 78 10.45 -19.87 8.55
N LYS A 79 9.75 -18.84 8.04
CA LYS A 79 10.39 -17.78 7.24
C LYS A 79 10.66 -16.50 8.03
N GLY A 80 10.29 -16.46 9.32
CA GLY A 80 10.54 -15.30 10.19
C GLY A 80 9.74 -14.05 9.80
N ASN A 81 8.55 -14.22 9.20
CA ASN A 81 7.70 -13.08 8.87
C ASN A 81 6.92 -12.63 10.10
N ASP A 82 7.05 -11.36 10.48
CA ASP A 82 6.33 -10.76 11.61
C ASP A 82 4.84 -10.49 11.34
N PHE A 83 4.36 -10.75 10.12
CA PHE A 83 3.00 -10.42 9.68
C PHE A 83 2.21 -11.64 9.21
N ILE A 84 0.97 -11.74 9.71
CA ILE A 84 0.03 -12.83 9.37
C ILE A 84 -0.68 -12.55 8.03
N TYR A 85 -0.96 -11.28 7.72
CA TYR A 85 -1.70 -10.89 6.52
C TYR A 85 -0.81 -10.16 5.51
N GLY A 86 -0.92 -10.53 4.24
CA GLY A 86 -0.24 -9.89 3.12
C GLY A 86 -1.21 -9.41 2.06
N LYS A 87 -0.84 -8.35 1.35
CA LYS A 87 -1.59 -7.87 0.19
C LYS A 87 -1.07 -8.55 -1.07
N VAL A 88 -1.94 -9.27 -1.77
CA VAL A 88 -1.65 -9.96 -3.02
C VAL A 88 -2.17 -9.12 -4.18
N TYR A 89 -1.37 -9.04 -5.25
CA TYR A 89 -1.68 -8.35 -6.48
C TYR A 89 -1.82 -9.39 -7.60
N PHE A 90 -2.88 -9.30 -8.39
CA PHE A 90 -3.19 -10.29 -9.44
C PHE A 90 -4.00 -9.64 -10.57
N ASN A 91 -4.33 -10.42 -11.62
CA ASN A 91 -5.08 -9.95 -12.78
C ASN A 91 -4.48 -8.71 -13.47
N PHE A 92 -3.15 -8.70 -13.62
CA PHE A 92 -2.47 -7.62 -14.31
C PHE A 92 -2.88 -7.58 -15.79
N LYS A 93 -3.35 -6.42 -16.24
CA LYS A 93 -3.72 -6.17 -17.63
C LYS A 93 -3.16 -4.83 -18.08
N HIS A 94 -2.58 -4.78 -19.27
CA HIS A 94 -2.24 -3.52 -19.90
C HIS A 94 -3.52 -2.79 -20.31
N ARG A 95 -3.62 -1.53 -19.91
CA ARG A 95 -4.70 -0.63 -20.28
C ARG A 95 -4.13 0.78 -20.34
N HIS A 96 -3.97 1.33 -21.53
CA HIS A 96 -3.48 2.69 -21.64
C HIS A 96 -4.53 3.71 -21.19
N SER A 97 -4.05 4.87 -20.72
CA SER A 97 -4.90 6.02 -20.45
C SER A 97 -5.54 6.49 -21.75
N THR A 98 -6.79 6.96 -21.69
CA THR A 98 -7.45 7.63 -22.82
C THR A 98 -6.83 8.99 -23.14
N SER A 99 -6.05 9.57 -22.22
CA SER A 99 -5.32 10.82 -22.46
C SER A 99 -4.06 10.53 -23.27
N LEU A 100 -4.00 11.04 -24.50
CA LEU A 100 -2.85 10.89 -25.42
C LEU A 100 -1.51 11.27 -24.77
N ARG A 101 -1.48 12.35 -23.97
CA ARG A 101 -0.28 12.79 -23.26
C ARG A 101 0.20 11.74 -22.24
N THR A 102 -0.73 11.12 -21.54
CA THR A 102 -0.44 10.12 -20.51
C THR A 102 -0.12 8.77 -21.16
N GLU A 103 -0.85 8.38 -22.18
CA GLU A 103 -0.58 7.17 -22.97
C GLU A 103 0.82 7.17 -23.58
N LYS A 104 1.23 8.28 -24.23
CA LYS A 104 2.59 8.41 -24.79
C LYS A 104 3.67 8.14 -23.74
N ARG A 105 3.43 8.54 -22.48
CA ARG A 105 4.35 8.31 -21.36
C ARG A 105 4.29 6.89 -20.79
N GLN A 106 3.16 6.19 -20.96
CA GLN A 106 3.00 4.79 -20.54
C GLN A 106 3.61 3.82 -21.55
N ARG A 107 3.76 4.24 -22.81
CA ARG A 107 4.37 3.46 -23.89
C ARG A 107 5.90 3.64 -24.00
N ALA A 108 6.45 4.64 -23.33
CA ALA A 108 7.89 4.96 -23.29
C ALA A 108 8.58 4.14 -22.21
#